data_AF-A0A7W1EZZ4-F1
#
_entry.id   AF-A0A7W1EZZ4-F1
#
_cell.length_a   1.000
_cell.length_b   1.000
_cell.length_c   1.000
_cell.angle_alpha   90.00
_cell.angle_beta   90.00
_cell.angle_gamma   90.00
#
_symmetry.space_group_name_H-M   'P 1'
#
loop_
_entity.id
_entity.type
_entity.pdbx_description
1 polymer ?
#
loop_
_entity_poly.entity_id
_entity_poly.type
_entity_poly.pdbx_seq_one_letter_code
_entity_poly.pdbx_strand_id
1 'polypeptide(L)'
;MGDVDAFAILVHLHEPMLHAYVRAIIGDAERVDDVCQEAFVRAFQNLAALKEPAAFPAWLRTIARNLAFAELARRTRESATDPRVFQGIEDVFGALDAIEISDGSERICAVRDCVQKLGGLLKDCCERFYYRGQATLAIAEELSISLPAVLKRLERGRLAVADCLGKRFGREQP
;
A
#
# COMPACT_ATOMS: atom_id res chain seq x y z
N MET A 1 17.27 -20.01 19.58
CA MET A 1 17.94 -18.72 19.38
C MET A 1 18.09 -18.40 17.90
N GLY A 2 18.65 -19.28 17.07
CA GLY A 2 18.86 -19.01 15.64
C GLY A 2 17.63 -18.68 14.76
N ASP A 3 16.42 -19.14 15.11
CA ASP A 3 15.21 -18.86 14.31
C ASP A 3 14.65 -17.44 14.55
N VAL A 4 14.77 -16.94 15.79
CA VAL A 4 14.34 -15.58 16.16
C VAL A 4 15.28 -14.54 15.55
N ASP A 5 16.59 -14.78 15.61
CA ASP A 5 17.60 -13.88 15.05
C ASP A 5 17.51 -13.82 13.51
N ALA A 6 17.24 -14.96 12.85
CA ALA A 6 17.01 -15.00 11.41
C ALA A 6 15.71 -14.27 11.01
N PHE A 7 14.65 -14.42 11.80
CA PHE A 7 13.39 -13.71 11.54
C PHE A 7 13.52 -12.19 11.75
N ALA A 8 14.32 -11.75 12.72
CA ALA A 8 14.59 -10.32 12.92
C ALA A 8 15.20 -9.65 11.67
N ILE A 9 16.05 -10.37 10.93
CA ILE A 9 16.60 -9.92 9.65
C ILE A 9 15.49 -9.76 8.60
N LEU A 10 14.57 -10.74 8.52
CA LEU A 10 13.42 -10.66 7.61
C LEU A 10 12.52 -9.47 7.94
N VAL A 11 12.27 -9.21 9.23
CA VAL A 11 11.51 -8.05 9.69
C VAL A 11 12.18 -6.76 9.22
N HIS A 12 13.46 -6.58 9.53
CA HIS A 12 14.18 -5.35 9.20
C HIS A 12 14.24 -5.10 7.68
N LEU A 13 14.38 -6.16 6.88
CA LEU A 13 14.41 -6.07 5.42
C LEU A 13 13.06 -5.66 4.82
N HIS A 14 11.95 -6.13 5.40
CA HIS A 14 10.61 -5.95 4.81
C HIS A 14 9.77 -4.88 5.50
N GLU A 15 10.21 -4.36 6.66
CA GLU A 15 9.50 -3.33 7.42
C GLU A 15 9.17 -2.10 6.56
N PRO A 16 10.10 -1.50 5.79
CA PRO A 16 9.77 -0.32 4.97
C PRO A 16 8.70 -0.61 3.92
N MET A 17 8.77 -1.78 3.27
CA MET A 17 7.80 -2.21 2.27
C MET A 17 6.43 -2.43 2.91
N LEU A 18 6.38 -3.14 4.04
CA LEU A 18 5.14 -3.46 4.73
C LEU A 18 4.47 -2.19 5.28
N HIS A 19 5.26 -1.26 5.81
CA HIS A 19 4.79 0.04 6.28
C HIS A 19 4.16 0.83 5.15
N ALA A 20 4.88 0.97 4.02
CA ALA A 20 4.35 1.64 2.83
C ALA A 20 3.07 0.98 2.31
N TYR A 21 3.00 -0.35 2.34
CA TYR A 21 1.84 -1.12 1.90
C TYR A 21 0.60 -0.87 2.78
N VAL A 22 0.74 -1.00 4.10
CA VAL A 22 -0.37 -0.76 5.05
C VAL A 22 -0.75 0.70 5.06
N ARG A 23 0.23 1.61 4.97
CA ARG A 23 0.02 3.06 4.83
C ARG A 23 -0.82 3.38 3.61
N ALA A 24 -0.60 2.70 2.49
CA ALA A 24 -1.36 2.88 1.25
C ALA A 24 -2.84 2.45 1.34
N ILE A 25 -3.21 1.73 2.40
CA ILE A 25 -4.58 1.25 2.68
C ILE A 25 -5.26 2.11 3.75
N ILE A 26 -4.62 2.32 4.91
CA ILE A 26 -5.27 2.92 6.09
C ILE A 26 -5.04 4.43 6.14
N GLY A 27 -3.83 4.88 5.82
CA GLY A 27 -3.42 6.29 5.93
C GLY A 27 -3.34 6.86 7.35
N ASP A 28 -3.68 6.10 8.40
CA ASP A 28 -3.53 6.47 9.82
C ASP A 28 -2.19 5.95 10.34
N ALA A 29 -1.28 6.85 10.76
CA ALA A 29 0.11 6.47 11.05
C ALA A 29 0.21 5.53 12.26
N GLU A 30 -0.53 5.81 13.33
CA GLU A 30 -0.50 4.98 14.54
C GLU A 30 -1.02 3.57 14.25
N ARG A 31 -2.03 3.45 13.38
CA ARG A 31 -2.61 2.14 13.03
C ARG A 31 -1.77 1.36 12.05
N VAL A 32 -0.97 2.05 11.23
CA VAL A 32 -0.03 1.37 10.34
C VAL A 32 0.96 0.57 11.17
N ASP A 33 1.53 1.18 12.21
CA ASP A 33 2.51 0.50 13.07
C ASP A 33 1.90 -0.71 13.78
N ASP A 34 0.71 -0.57 14.36
CA ASP A 34 -0.04 -1.67 15.00
C ASP A 34 -0.27 -2.85 14.03
N VAL A 35 -0.75 -2.54 12.81
CA VAL A 35 -1.06 -3.56 11.80
C VAL A 35 0.21 -4.22 11.27
N CYS A 36 1.30 -3.47 11.07
CA CYS A 36 2.60 -4.02 10.67
C CYS A 36 3.16 -4.96 11.73
N GLN A 37 3.12 -4.58 13.00
CA GLN A 37 3.57 -5.44 14.10
C GLN A 37 2.77 -6.74 14.17
N GLU A 38 1.44 -6.65 14.16
CA GLU A 38 0.57 -7.84 14.16
C GLU A 38 0.81 -8.72 12.92
N ALA A 39 1.06 -8.12 11.76
CA ALA A 39 1.38 -8.86 10.55
C ALA A 39 2.68 -9.66 10.68
N PHE A 40 3.73 -9.07 11.25
CA PHE A 40 4.99 -9.78 11.50
C PHE A 40 4.84 -10.88 12.56
N VAL A 41 4.07 -10.65 13.62
CA VAL A 41 3.78 -11.68 14.63
C VAL A 41 3.07 -12.87 13.98
N ARG A 42 2.05 -12.62 13.16
CA ARG A 42 1.35 -13.69 12.44
C ARG A 42 2.22 -14.37 11.40
N ALA A 43 3.09 -13.62 10.72
CA ALA A 43 4.05 -14.19 9.78
C ALA A 43 5.04 -15.12 10.50
N PHE A 44 5.55 -14.75 11.67
CA PHE A 44 6.40 -15.62 12.47
C PHE A 44 5.68 -16.92 12.86
N GLN A 45 4.45 -16.81 13.36
CA GLN A 45 3.64 -17.96 13.79
C GLN A 45 3.26 -18.91 12.64
N ASN A 46 3.12 -18.37 11.42
CA ASN A 46 2.70 -19.12 10.25
C ASN A 46 3.84 -19.37 9.25
N LEU A 47 5.10 -19.12 9.63
CA LEU A 47 6.24 -19.18 8.71
C LEU A 47 6.38 -20.56 8.06
N ALA A 48 6.04 -21.62 8.79
CA ALA A 48 6.04 -23.00 8.28
C ALA A 48 5.04 -23.25 7.13
N ALA A 49 4.03 -22.39 6.95
CA ALA A 49 3.10 -22.47 5.83
C ALA A 49 3.67 -21.89 4.53
N LEU A 50 4.76 -21.12 4.60
CA LEU A 50 5.45 -20.59 3.43
C LEU A 50 6.25 -21.70 2.75
N LYS A 51 5.78 -22.11 1.56
CA LYS A 51 6.42 -23.19 0.79
C LYS A 51 7.62 -22.70 -0.04
N GLU A 52 7.59 -21.44 -0.45
CA GLU A 52 8.61 -20.83 -1.31
C GLU A 52 9.17 -19.57 -0.63
N PRO A 53 10.44 -19.58 -0.19
CA PRO A 53 11.04 -18.43 0.49
C PRO A 53 11.00 -17.13 -0.34
N ALA A 54 11.13 -17.24 -1.67
CA ALA A 54 11.05 -16.10 -2.57
C ALA A 54 9.66 -15.42 -2.58
N ALA A 55 8.61 -16.13 -2.16
CA ALA A 55 7.26 -15.59 -2.07
C ALA A 55 7.00 -14.82 -0.75
N PHE A 56 7.98 -14.72 0.15
CA PHE A 56 7.80 -14.08 1.46
C PHE A 56 7.21 -12.65 1.38
N PRO A 57 7.67 -11.73 0.51
CA PRO A 57 7.10 -10.38 0.42
C PRO A 57 5.60 -10.39 0.08
N ALA A 58 5.21 -11.15 -0.95
CA ALA A 58 3.82 -11.26 -1.39
C ALA A 58 2.93 -11.98 -0.36
N TRP A 59 3.47 -13.00 0.30
CA TRP A 59 2.79 -13.72 1.38
C TRP A 59 2.55 -12.82 2.59
N LEU A 60 3.57 -12.06 3.01
CA LEU A 60 3.48 -11.10 4.11
C LEU A 60 2.46 -9.98 3.80
N ARG A 61 2.45 -9.44 2.57
CA ARG A 61 1.45 -8.46 2.13
C ARG A 61 0.03 -9.02 2.20
N THR A 62 -0.17 -10.30 1.92
CA THR A 62 -1.48 -10.95 2.07
C THR A 62 -1.97 -10.96 3.51
N ILE A 63 -1.08 -11.22 4.48
CA ILE A 63 -1.40 -11.13 5.91
C ILE A 63 -1.76 -9.70 6.29
N ALA A 64 -0.94 -8.73 5.91
CA ALA A 64 -1.12 -7.32 6.22
C ALA A 64 -2.39 -6.74 5.60
N ARG A 65 -2.74 -7.12 4.36
CA ARG A 65 -3.98 -6.73 3.69
C ARG A 65 -5.21 -7.15 4.49
N ASN A 66 -5.23 -8.39 4.97
CA ASN A 66 -6.35 -8.91 5.75
C ASN A 66 -6.49 -8.19 7.10
N LEU A 67 -5.37 -7.86 7.74
CA LEU A 67 -5.35 -7.09 8.98
C LEU A 67 -5.81 -5.64 8.77
N ALA A 68 -5.31 -4.97 7.74
CA ALA A 68 -5.71 -3.62 7.40
C ALA A 68 -7.21 -3.54 7.06
N PHE A 69 -7.73 -4.57 6.38
CA PHE A 69 -9.16 -4.71 6.12
C PHE A 69 -9.97 -4.84 7.40
N ALA A 70 -9.55 -5.73 8.31
CA ALA A 70 -10.21 -5.93 9.59
C ALA A 70 -10.21 -4.65 10.43
N GLU A 71 -9.11 -3.88 10.40
CA GLU A 71 -9.01 -2.59 11.10
C GLU A 71 -10.01 -1.57 10.55
N LEU A 72 -10.11 -1.43 9.22
CA LEU A 72 -11.08 -0.53 8.60
C LEU A 72 -12.52 -0.95 8.89
N ALA A 73 -12.83 -2.25 8.76
CA ALA A 73 -14.17 -2.78 9.03
C ALA A 73 -14.62 -2.59 10.49
N ARG A 74 -13.69 -2.74 11.45
CA ARG A 74 -13.95 -2.48 12.87
C ARG A 74 -14.39 -1.04 13.13
N ARG A 75 -13.88 -0.09 12.36
CA ARG A 75 -14.12 1.35 12.55
C ARG A 75 -15.40 1.85 11.88
N THR A 76 -15.78 1.30 10.73
CA THR A 76 -16.92 1.83 9.98
C THR A 76 -18.28 1.28 10.41
N ARG A 77 -18.35 0.17 11.18
CA ARG A 77 -19.57 -0.64 11.37
C ARG A 77 -20.23 -1.12 10.07
N GLU A 78 -19.68 -0.74 8.91
CA GLU A 78 -20.08 -1.17 7.58
C GLU A 78 -19.29 -2.44 7.25
N SER A 79 -19.95 -3.58 7.42
CA SER A 79 -19.47 -4.85 6.87
C SER A 79 -19.46 -4.76 5.34
N ALA A 80 -18.39 -5.24 4.73
CA ALA A 80 -18.16 -5.38 3.29
C ALA A 80 -17.62 -4.13 2.55
N THR A 81 -16.39 -3.75 2.88
CA THR A 81 -15.51 -3.32 1.79
C THR A 81 -15.15 -4.58 0.97
N ASP A 82 -15.19 -4.53 -0.36
CA ASP A 82 -14.81 -5.68 -1.20
C ASP A 82 -13.28 -5.83 -1.16
N PRO A 83 -12.70 -6.98 -0.77
CA PRO A 83 -11.26 -7.19 -0.79
C PRO A 83 -10.60 -6.91 -2.15
N ARG A 84 -11.38 -7.00 -3.24
CA ARG A 84 -10.92 -6.68 -4.61
C ARG A 84 -10.54 -5.21 -4.81
N VAL A 85 -10.99 -4.30 -3.95
CA VAL A 85 -10.63 -2.87 -4.02
C VAL A 85 -9.11 -2.64 -3.79
N PHE A 86 -8.43 -3.64 -3.23
CA PHE A 86 -6.99 -3.58 -2.97
C PHE A 86 -6.15 -4.30 -4.03
N GLN A 87 -6.78 -4.88 -5.06
CA GLN A 87 -6.06 -5.60 -6.10
C GLN A 87 -5.08 -4.67 -6.84
N GLY A 88 -5.48 -3.43 -7.15
CA GLY A 88 -4.56 -2.47 -7.77
C GLY A 88 -3.42 -2.01 -6.85
N ILE A 89 -3.51 -2.19 -5.52
CA ILE A 89 -2.35 -1.98 -4.63
C ILE A 89 -1.39 -3.17 -4.77
N GLU A 90 -1.91 -4.39 -4.77
CA GLU A 90 -1.12 -5.60 -5.01
C GLU A 90 -0.35 -5.54 -6.33
N ASP A 91 -1.01 -5.12 -7.40
CA ASP A 91 -0.40 -5.05 -8.73
C ASP A 91 0.76 -4.05 -8.77
N VAL A 92 0.62 -2.90 -8.08
CA VAL A 92 1.68 -1.89 -7.97
C VAL A 92 2.87 -2.42 -7.17
N PHE A 93 2.63 -3.04 -6.01
CA PHE A 93 3.71 -3.59 -5.19
C PHE A 93 4.38 -4.78 -5.86
N GLY A 94 3.63 -5.65 -6.55
CA GLY A 94 4.20 -6.74 -7.35
C GLY A 94 5.10 -6.23 -8.48
N ALA A 95 4.75 -5.12 -9.12
CA ALA A 95 5.61 -4.48 -10.11
C ALA A 95 6.87 -3.86 -9.48
N LEU A 96 6.77 -3.31 -8.26
CA LEU A 96 7.91 -2.74 -7.54
C LEU A 96 8.89 -3.80 -7.03
N ASP A 97 8.40 -4.97 -6.62
CA ASP A 97 9.24 -6.11 -6.21
C ASP A 97 10.21 -6.55 -7.33
N ALA A 98 9.87 -6.28 -8.61
CA ALA A 98 10.69 -6.60 -9.77
C ALA A 98 11.70 -5.50 -10.18
N ILE A 99 11.71 -4.35 -9.51
CA ILE A 99 12.53 -3.19 -9.89
C ILE A 99 13.63 -2.97 -8.84
N GLU A 100 14.89 -3.20 -9.21
CA GLU A 100 16.05 -2.70 -8.43
C GLU A 100 16.06 -1.16 -8.49
N ILE A 101 15.99 -0.50 -7.34
CA ILE A 101 15.79 0.95 -7.26
C ILE A 101 17.09 1.68 -7.64
N SER A 102 17.11 2.25 -8.84
CA SER A 102 18.02 3.33 -9.24
C SER A 102 17.36 4.71 -9.02
N ASP A 103 18.20 5.70 -8.71
CA ASP A 103 18.00 7.12 -8.36
C ASP A 103 16.56 7.58 -7.96
N GLY A 104 16.39 7.88 -6.68
CA GLY A 104 15.09 8.23 -6.10
C GLY A 104 14.60 9.66 -6.34
N SER A 105 15.50 10.61 -6.65
CA SER A 105 15.11 12.03 -6.67
C SER A 105 14.29 12.41 -7.91
N GLU A 106 14.68 11.93 -9.09
CA GLU A 106 13.98 12.21 -10.35
C GLU A 106 12.58 11.58 -10.39
N ARG A 107 12.45 10.37 -9.80
CA ARG A 107 11.19 9.64 -9.73
C ARG A 107 10.16 10.37 -8.86
N ILE A 108 10.58 10.99 -7.75
CA ILE A 108 9.67 11.75 -6.86
C ILE A 108 9.07 12.95 -7.60
N CYS A 109 9.87 13.70 -8.35
CA CYS A 109 9.39 14.83 -9.16
C CYS A 109 8.40 14.35 -10.24
N ALA A 110 8.72 13.25 -10.93
CA ALA A 110 7.85 12.68 -11.95
C ALA A 110 6.51 12.18 -11.37
N VAL A 111 6.52 11.54 -10.20
CA VAL A 111 5.29 11.10 -9.49
C VAL A 111 4.42 12.32 -9.16
N ARG A 112 5.03 13.38 -8.61
CA ARG A 112 4.32 14.62 -8.25
C ARG A 112 3.63 15.24 -9.46
N ASP A 113 4.33 15.37 -10.59
CA ASP A 113 3.77 15.91 -11.83
C ASP A 113 2.58 15.08 -12.33
N CYS A 114 2.68 13.75 -12.26
CA CYS A 114 1.62 12.84 -12.68
C CYS A 114 0.39 12.94 -11.77
N VAL A 115 0.57 13.09 -10.45
CA VAL A 115 -0.54 13.32 -9.51
C VAL A 115 -1.24 14.66 -9.81
N GLN A 116 -0.49 15.70 -10.18
CA GLN A 116 -1.06 17.01 -10.51
C GLN A 116 -1.95 17.01 -11.76
N LYS A 117 -1.74 16.05 -12.68
CA LYS A 117 -2.56 15.83 -13.88
C LYS A 117 -3.89 15.12 -13.60
N LEU A 118 -4.07 14.55 -12.41
CA LEU A 118 -5.34 13.94 -12.03
C LEU A 118 -6.44 15.02 -11.94
N GLY A 119 -7.67 14.66 -12.30
CA GLY A 119 -8.81 15.59 -12.28
C GLY A 119 -9.85 15.24 -11.21
N GLY A 120 -10.53 16.26 -10.70
CA GLY A 120 -11.68 16.14 -9.80
C GLY A 120 -11.42 15.31 -8.53
N LEU A 121 -12.41 14.52 -8.13
CA LEU A 121 -12.36 13.73 -6.88
C LEU A 121 -11.21 12.71 -6.83
N LEU A 122 -10.62 12.31 -7.96
CA LEU A 122 -9.44 11.44 -7.96
C LEU A 122 -8.22 12.18 -7.41
N LYS A 123 -8.01 13.42 -7.87
CA LYS A 123 -6.95 14.29 -7.37
C LYS A 123 -7.17 14.61 -5.91
N ASP A 124 -8.38 15.03 -5.53
CA ASP A 124 -8.70 15.41 -4.15
C ASP A 124 -8.42 14.26 -3.16
N CYS A 125 -8.84 13.04 -3.49
CA CYS A 125 -8.54 11.86 -2.65
C CYS A 125 -7.04 11.62 -2.54
N CYS A 126 -6.31 11.65 -3.66
CA CYS A 126 -4.87 11.41 -3.67
C CYS A 126 -4.10 12.49 -2.90
N GLU A 127 -4.46 13.76 -3.04
CA GLU A 127 -3.74 14.84 -2.36
C GLU A 127 -3.94 14.81 -0.85
N ARG A 128 -5.18 14.57 -0.41
CA ARG A 128 -5.52 14.42 1.01
C ARG A 128 -4.81 13.24 1.64
N PHE A 129 -4.73 12.14 0.91
CA PHE A 129 -4.10 10.92 1.40
C PHE A 129 -2.58 11.03 1.44
N TYR A 130 -1.95 11.38 0.31
CA TYR A 130 -0.49 11.34 0.17
C TYR A 130 0.22 12.63 0.62
N TYR A 131 -0.36 13.81 0.42
CA TYR A 131 0.28 15.08 0.83
C TYR A 131 -0.14 15.53 2.21
N ARG A 132 -1.42 15.36 2.58
CA ARG A 132 -1.94 15.77 3.90
C ARG A 132 -1.89 14.63 4.93
N GLY A 133 -1.58 13.41 4.52
CA GLY A 133 -1.46 12.26 5.41
C GLY A 133 -2.77 11.87 6.10
N GLN A 134 -3.93 12.27 5.56
CA GLN A 134 -5.23 11.99 6.15
C GLN A 134 -5.55 10.48 6.05
N ALA A 135 -6.15 9.94 7.11
CA ALA A 135 -6.68 8.58 7.11
C ALA A 135 -7.81 8.43 6.09
N THR A 136 -7.95 7.24 5.49
CA THR A 136 -8.98 6.97 4.47
C THR A 136 -10.40 7.23 4.98
N LEU A 137 -10.65 6.96 6.26
CA LEU A 137 -11.91 7.27 6.94
C LEU A 137 -12.20 8.77 7.02
N ALA A 138 -11.20 9.57 7.40
CA ALA A 138 -11.35 11.02 7.46
C ALA A 138 -11.63 11.62 6.07
N ILE A 139 -11.01 11.07 5.03
CA ILE A 139 -11.28 11.48 3.64
C ILE A 139 -12.71 11.14 3.22
N ALA A 140 -13.22 9.97 3.61
CA ALA A 140 -14.58 9.54 3.31
C ALA A 140 -15.61 10.48 3.95
N GLU A 141 -15.43 10.79 5.23
CA GLU A 141 -16.28 11.72 5.98
C GLU A 141 -16.24 13.13 5.38
N GLU A 142 -15.04 13.67 5.14
CA GLU A 142 -14.89 15.05 4.67
C GLU A 142 -15.45 15.27 3.25
N LEU A 143 -15.29 14.28 2.36
CA LEU A 143 -15.81 14.35 0.99
C LEU A 143 -17.27 13.85 0.88
N SER A 144 -17.91 13.45 1.99
CA SER A 144 -19.26 12.87 2.00
C SER A 144 -19.42 11.70 1.01
N ILE A 145 -18.42 10.82 0.91
CA ILE A 145 -18.45 9.62 0.05
C ILE A 145 -18.12 8.38 0.88
N SER A 146 -18.54 7.19 0.41
CA SER A 146 -18.27 5.95 1.14
C SER A 146 -16.77 5.58 1.13
N LEU A 147 -16.31 4.90 2.19
CA LEU A 147 -14.93 4.40 2.29
C LEU A 147 -14.52 3.56 1.06
N PRO A 148 -15.33 2.59 0.57
CA PRO A 148 -15.01 1.86 -0.66
C PRO A 148 -14.80 2.78 -1.87
N ALA A 149 -15.53 3.90 -1.93
CA ALA A 149 -15.43 4.87 -3.00
C ALA A 149 -14.16 5.73 -2.89
N VAL A 150 -13.64 5.99 -1.68
CA VAL A 150 -12.30 6.58 -1.47
C VAL A 150 -11.22 5.61 -1.91
N LEU A 151 -11.27 4.37 -1.42
CA LEU A 151 -10.26 3.35 -1.70
C LEU A 151 -10.14 3.06 -3.21
N LYS A 152 -11.28 2.91 -3.90
CA LYS A 152 -11.32 2.72 -5.35
C LYS A 152 -10.79 3.93 -6.14
N ARG A 153 -10.96 5.15 -5.60
CA ARG A 153 -10.38 6.37 -6.19
C ARG A 153 -8.87 6.42 -5.99
N LEU A 154 -8.37 6.05 -4.82
CA LEU A 154 -6.92 5.96 -4.55
C LEU A 154 -6.25 4.89 -5.42
N GLU A 155 -6.89 3.74 -5.58
CA GLU A 155 -6.47 2.69 -6.51
C GLU A 155 -6.38 3.20 -7.95
N ARG A 156 -7.45 3.80 -8.46
CA ARG A 156 -7.46 4.42 -9.79
C ARG A 156 -6.43 5.53 -9.96
N GLY A 157 -6.22 6.34 -8.92
CA GLY A 157 -5.19 7.37 -8.89
C GLY A 157 -3.79 6.78 -9.03
N ARG A 158 -3.47 5.71 -8.28
CA ARG A 158 -2.20 4.98 -8.40
C ARG A 158 -1.99 4.39 -9.79
N LEU A 159 -3.01 3.75 -10.37
CA LEU A 159 -2.94 3.21 -11.74
C LEU A 159 -2.71 4.30 -12.78
N ALA A 160 -3.39 5.45 -12.67
CA ALA A 160 -3.21 6.57 -13.57
C ALA A 160 -1.81 7.20 -13.44
N VAL A 161 -1.27 7.27 -12.22
CA VAL A 161 0.11 7.72 -11.99
C VAL A 161 1.11 6.71 -12.57
N ALA A 162 0.90 5.41 -12.37
CA ALA A 162 1.75 4.36 -12.95
C ALA A 162 1.76 4.42 -14.49
N ASP A 163 0.61 4.57 -15.14
CA ASP A 163 0.52 4.77 -16.60
C ASP A 163 1.24 6.05 -17.06
N CYS A 164 1.08 7.15 -16.32
CA CYS A 164 1.77 8.41 -16.61
C CYS A 164 3.30 8.28 -16.49
N LEU A 165 3.80 7.57 -15.48
CA LEU A 165 5.23 7.27 -15.30
C LEU A 165 5.73 6.33 -16.39
N GLY A 166 4.99 5.29 -16.74
CA GLY A 166 5.31 4.36 -17.82
C GLY A 166 5.43 5.09 -19.17
N LYS A 167 4.58 6.08 -19.45
CA LYS A 167 4.72 6.92 -20.67
C LYS A 167 5.92 7.86 -20.64
N ARG A 168 6.32 8.30 -19.45
CA ARG A 168 7.44 9.25 -19.26
C ARG A 168 8.79 8.54 -19.35
N PHE A 169 8.96 7.41 -18.68
CA PHE A 169 10.20 6.64 -18.63
C PHE A 169 10.26 5.51 -19.66
N GLY A 170 9.13 4.99 -20.14
CA GLY A 170 9.07 3.98 -21.20
C GLY A 170 9.23 4.53 -22.62
N ARG A 171 9.40 5.86 -22.79
CA ARG A 171 9.85 6.47 -24.05
C ARG A 171 11.38 6.57 -24.16
N GLU A 172 12.12 6.16 -23.13
CA GLU A 172 13.58 6.10 -23.09
C GLU A 172 14.08 4.63 -23.10
N GLN A 173 13.63 3.83 -24.05
CA GLN A 173 14.41 2.67 -24.49
C GLN A 173 14.81 2.91 -25.95
N PRO A 174 16.11 3.18 -26.22
CA PRO A 174 16.63 3.24 -27.58
C PRO A 174 16.64 1.86 -28.25
#